data_AF-A0ABD3ZKH3-F1
#
_entry.id   AF-A0ABD3ZKH3-F1
#
_cell.length_a   1.000
_cell.length_b   1.000
_cell.length_c   1.000
_cell.angle_alpha   90.00
_cell.angle_beta   90.00
_cell.angle_gamma   90.00
#
_symmetry.space_group_name_H-M   'P 1'
#
loop_
_entity.id
_entity.type
_entity.pdbx_description
1 polymer ?
#
loop_
_entity_poly.entity_id
_entity_poly.type
_entity_poly.pdbx_seq_one_letter_code
_entity_poly.pdbx_strand_id
1 'polypeptide(L)'
;MSDKPLKIVTLLGSLRKGSYNGIVANALPGLAPEGVTIEALPSIRDIPLYDADRQQDEGFPAQIEAIAEQIRQADGVIIVTPEYNYSVPGGLKNAIDWISRLPNQPLAGKPVAIQTSSMGPVGGARCQYHLRQILVFLDCQVMNKPEFMGGVIQNKVDEQKGTLTDTSTIEFLGKQLSAFADYVRRVG
;
A
#
# COMPACT_ATOMS: atom_id res chain seq x y z
N MET A 1 20.60 10.99 19.29
CA MET A 1 20.91 9.79 18.50
C MET A 1 20.18 9.97 17.19
N SER A 2 20.84 9.98 16.04
CA SER A 2 20.13 10.10 14.76
C SER A 2 19.41 8.78 14.50
N ASP A 3 18.09 8.81 14.36
CA ASP A 3 17.32 7.60 14.04
C ASP A 3 17.81 6.99 12.72
N LYS A 4 17.90 5.66 12.68
CA LYS A 4 18.28 4.91 11.47
C LYS A 4 17.36 5.32 10.30
N PRO A 5 17.90 5.60 9.10
CA PRO A 5 17.08 5.86 7.92
C PRO A 5 16.14 4.68 7.64
N LEU A 6 14.88 4.97 7.31
CA LEU A 6 13.86 3.98 6.96
C LEU A 6 13.56 4.01 5.46
N LYS A 7 13.46 2.83 4.86
CA LYS A 7 12.94 2.62 3.51
C LYS A 7 11.52 2.08 3.57
N ILE A 8 10.56 2.81 3.03
CA ILE A 8 9.16 2.39 2.93
C ILE A 8 8.81 2.23 1.46
N VAL A 9 7.96 1.25 1.15
CA VAL A 9 7.48 1.02 -0.23
C VAL A 9 5.97 1.11 -0.32
N THR A 10 5.45 1.56 -1.47
CA THR A 10 4.01 1.68 -1.72
C THR A 10 3.51 0.60 -2.67
N LEU A 11 2.43 -0.09 -2.31
CA LEU A 11 1.72 -1.05 -3.16
C LEU A 11 0.40 -0.43 -3.65
N LEU A 12 0.29 -0.17 -4.95
CA LEU A 12 -0.87 0.49 -5.54
C LEU A 12 -1.94 -0.52 -6.00
N GLY A 13 -3.15 -0.41 -5.45
CA GLY A 13 -4.29 -1.31 -5.76
C GLY A 13 -5.17 -0.89 -6.94
N SER A 14 -4.84 0.19 -7.65
CA SER A 14 -5.61 0.70 -8.80
C SER A 14 -4.73 0.80 -10.04
N LEU A 15 -5.24 0.32 -11.18
CA LEU A 15 -4.48 0.22 -12.42
C LEU A 15 -4.67 1.42 -13.37
N ARG A 16 -5.79 2.15 -13.27
CA ARG A 16 -6.11 3.20 -14.25
C ARG A 16 -5.10 4.35 -14.18
N LYS A 17 -4.70 4.91 -15.34
CA LYS A 17 -3.71 6.00 -15.45
C LYS A 17 -4.05 7.21 -14.55
N GLY A 18 -5.32 7.64 -14.53
CA GLY A 18 -5.77 8.78 -13.72
C GLY A 18 -6.17 8.44 -12.27
N SER A 19 -5.67 7.34 -11.71
CA SER A 19 -6.08 6.86 -10.38
C SER A 19 -5.88 7.90 -9.29
N TYR A 20 -6.93 8.28 -8.55
CA TYR A 20 -6.80 9.13 -7.36
C TYR A 20 -5.92 8.49 -6.28
N ASN A 21 -5.99 7.16 -6.11
CA ASN A 21 -5.09 6.44 -5.22
C ASN A 21 -3.63 6.47 -5.73
N GLY A 22 -3.44 6.55 -7.05
CA GLY A 22 -2.12 6.76 -7.64
C GLY A 22 -1.59 8.17 -7.36
N ILE A 23 -2.44 9.20 -7.45
CA ILE A 23 -2.11 10.58 -7.06
C ILE A 23 -1.71 10.64 -5.58
N VAL A 24 -2.46 9.99 -4.68
CA VAL A 24 -2.10 9.90 -3.26
C VAL A 24 -0.74 9.23 -3.06
N ALA A 25 -0.53 8.05 -3.68
CA ALA A 25 0.74 7.32 -3.57
C ALA A 25 1.94 8.15 -4.06
N ASN A 26 1.79 8.86 -5.18
CA ASN A 26 2.84 9.70 -5.75
C ASN A 26 3.17 10.94 -4.91
N ALA A 27 2.24 11.40 -4.07
CA ALA A 27 2.48 12.52 -3.16
C ALA A 27 3.29 12.11 -1.92
N LEU A 28 3.20 10.85 -1.48
CA LEU A 28 3.79 10.39 -0.21
C LEU A 28 5.29 10.68 -0.06
N PRO A 29 6.15 10.49 -1.09
CA PRO A 29 7.58 10.79 -0.96
C PRO A 29 7.87 12.25 -0.59
N GLY A 30 7.06 13.20 -1.08
CA GLY A 30 7.19 14.62 -0.75
C GLY A 30 6.64 14.98 0.63
N LEU A 31 5.92 14.07 1.29
CA LEU A 31 5.32 14.24 2.62
C LEU A 31 6.02 13.40 3.69
N ALA A 32 7.04 12.63 3.32
CA ALA A 32 7.76 11.76 4.23
C ALA A 32 8.48 12.59 5.30
N PRO A 33 8.46 12.16 6.58
CA PRO A 33 9.24 12.81 7.62
C PRO A 33 10.75 12.63 7.38
N GLU A 34 11.56 13.42 8.07
CA GLU A 34 13.01 13.33 7.98
C GLU A 34 13.52 11.91 8.28
N GLY A 35 14.47 11.44 7.47
CA GLY A 35 15.04 10.10 7.59
C GLY A 35 14.18 8.97 7.02
N VAL A 36 13.08 9.27 6.32
CA VAL A 36 12.24 8.27 5.65
C VAL A 36 12.26 8.48 4.14
N THR A 37 12.57 7.41 3.39
CA THR A 37 12.39 7.37 1.94
C THR A 37 11.19 6.52 1.59
N ILE A 38 10.43 6.95 0.57
CA ILE A 38 9.25 6.21 0.09
C ILE A 38 9.42 5.95 -1.41
N GLU A 39 9.36 4.68 -1.80
CA GLU A 39 9.49 4.23 -3.20
C GLU A 39 8.22 3.50 -3.66
N ALA A 40 7.92 3.55 -4.95
CA ALA A 40 6.82 2.78 -5.53
C ALA A 40 7.26 1.36 -5.89
N LEU A 41 6.49 0.36 -5.47
CA LEU A 41 6.67 -1.00 -5.97
C LEU A 41 6.28 -1.08 -7.45
N PRO A 42 6.75 -2.11 -8.17
CA PRO A 42 6.24 -2.42 -9.50
C PRO A 42 4.71 -2.55 -9.51
N SER A 43 4.11 -2.12 -10.63
CA SER A 43 2.67 -2.24 -10.85
C SER A 43 2.19 -3.70 -10.72
N ILE A 44 0.95 -3.91 -10.29
CA ILE A 44 0.32 -5.24 -10.25
C ILE A 44 -0.44 -5.60 -11.55
N ARG A 45 -0.34 -4.75 -12.58
CA ARG A 45 -1.16 -4.83 -13.80
C ARG A 45 -1.05 -6.15 -14.56
N ASP A 46 0.16 -6.64 -14.73
CA ASP A 46 0.48 -7.74 -15.65
C ASP A 46 0.70 -9.07 -14.91
N ILE A 47 0.35 -9.11 -13.62
CA ILE A 47 0.39 -10.33 -12.81
C ILE A 47 -0.75 -11.25 -13.25
N PRO A 48 -0.48 -12.50 -13.67
CA PRO A 48 -1.52 -13.45 -14.06
C PRO A 48 -2.42 -13.78 -12.88
N LEU A 49 -3.62 -14.32 -13.13
CA LEU A 49 -4.42 -14.88 -12.05
C LEU A 49 -3.65 -16.01 -11.35
N TYR A 50 -3.77 -16.09 -10.03
CA TYR A 50 -3.17 -17.17 -9.27
C TYR A 50 -3.75 -18.51 -9.70
N ASP A 51 -2.86 -19.43 -10.02
CA ASP A 51 -3.15 -20.80 -10.42
C ASP A 51 -2.04 -21.70 -9.84
N ALA A 52 -2.43 -22.73 -9.08
CA ALA A 52 -1.49 -23.61 -8.39
C ALA A 52 -0.73 -24.52 -9.37
N ASP A 53 -1.37 -24.97 -10.45
CA ASP A 53 -0.73 -25.77 -11.49
C ASP A 53 0.31 -24.91 -12.21
N ARG A 54 -0.05 -23.66 -12.52
CA ARG A 54 0.90 -22.69 -13.08
C ARG A 54 2.10 -22.46 -12.17
N GLN A 55 1.87 -22.30 -10.86
CA GLN A 55 2.96 -22.13 -9.90
C GLN A 55 3.89 -23.35 -9.90
N GLN A 56 3.34 -24.56 -10.00
CA GLN A 56 4.12 -25.79 -10.01
C GLN A 56 4.93 -25.96 -11.30
N ASP A 57 4.33 -25.64 -12.44
CA ASP A 57 4.91 -25.89 -13.77
C ASP A 57 5.86 -24.77 -14.22
N GLU A 58 5.49 -23.51 -13.98
CA GLU A 58 6.24 -22.32 -14.45
C GLU A 58 7.03 -21.63 -13.34
N GLY A 59 6.75 -21.93 -12.06
CA GLY A 59 7.31 -21.21 -10.92
C GLY A 59 6.59 -19.88 -10.64
N PHE A 60 7.29 -18.95 -9.98
CA PHE A 60 6.73 -17.64 -9.62
C PHE A 60 6.94 -16.62 -10.75
N PRO A 61 5.93 -15.77 -11.06
CA PRO A 61 6.12 -14.69 -12.02
C PRO A 61 7.26 -13.74 -11.58
N ALA A 62 8.17 -13.39 -12.48
CA ALA A 62 9.31 -12.52 -12.17
C ALA A 62 8.90 -11.17 -11.53
N GLN A 63 7.72 -10.65 -11.91
CA GLN A 63 7.16 -9.43 -11.32
C GLN A 63 6.77 -9.62 -9.85
N ILE A 64 6.25 -10.79 -9.47
CA ILE A 64 5.95 -11.15 -8.09
C ILE A 64 7.23 -11.28 -7.27
N GLU A 65 8.28 -11.89 -7.84
CA GLU A 65 9.58 -11.99 -7.18
C GLU A 65 10.22 -10.62 -6.98
N ALA A 66 10.15 -9.73 -7.98
CA ALA A 66 10.66 -8.36 -7.87
C ALA A 66 9.92 -7.54 -6.80
N ILE A 67 8.59 -7.64 -6.75
CA ILE A 67 7.79 -7.00 -5.69
C ILE A 67 8.18 -7.55 -4.31
N ALA A 68 8.26 -8.88 -4.20
CA ALA A 68 8.61 -9.55 -2.96
C ALA A 68 9.98 -9.15 -2.43
N GLU A 69 10.99 -9.07 -3.30
CA GLU A 69 12.34 -8.68 -2.89
C GLU A 69 12.40 -7.24 -2.40
N GLN A 70 11.71 -6.31 -3.08
CA GLN A 70 11.60 -4.93 -2.60
C GLN A 70 10.85 -4.83 -1.27
N ILE A 71 9.82 -5.65 -1.04
CA ILE A 71 9.13 -5.72 0.27
C ILE A 71 10.07 -6.25 1.36
N ARG A 72 10.87 -7.29 1.08
CA ARG A 72 11.83 -7.83 2.05
C ARG A 72 12.86 -6.78 2.46
N GLN A 73 13.37 -6.01 1.50
CA GLN A 73 14.36 -4.96 1.72
C GLN A 73 13.79 -3.69 2.37
N ALA A 74 12.48 -3.45 2.29
CA ALA A 74 11.84 -2.29 2.91
C ALA A 74 11.64 -2.51 4.42
N ASP A 75 11.74 -1.46 5.22
CA ASP A 75 11.38 -1.48 6.63
C ASP A 75 9.85 -1.45 6.84
N GLY A 76 9.07 -1.00 5.85
CA GLY A 76 7.60 -1.00 5.91
C GLY A 76 6.91 -0.89 4.56
N VAL A 77 5.62 -1.25 4.51
CA VAL A 77 4.78 -1.20 3.31
C VAL A 77 3.55 -0.31 3.55
N ILE A 78 3.23 0.56 2.60
CA ILE A 78 1.96 1.30 2.57
C ILE A 78 1.13 0.76 1.41
N ILE A 79 -0.03 0.16 1.72
CA ILE A 79 -0.98 -0.27 0.70
C ILE A 79 -1.93 0.88 0.40
N VAL A 80 -1.87 1.41 -0.82
CA VAL A 80 -2.71 2.52 -1.29
C VAL A 80 -3.72 1.99 -2.31
N THR A 81 -4.99 1.90 -1.95
CA THR A 81 -5.99 1.16 -2.75
C THR A 81 -7.38 1.79 -2.75
N PRO A 82 -8.13 1.72 -3.87
CA PRO A 82 -9.56 1.98 -3.84
C PRO A 82 -10.31 0.83 -3.13
N GLU A 83 -11.59 1.05 -2.90
CA GLU A 83 -12.56 0.01 -2.53
C GLU A 83 -13.41 -0.33 -3.75
N TYR A 84 -13.48 -1.62 -4.13
CA TYR A 84 -14.36 -2.11 -5.19
C TYR A 84 -15.38 -3.06 -4.58
N ASN A 85 -16.67 -2.77 -4.80
CA ASN A 85 -17.80 -3.59 -4.34
C ASN A 85 -17.70 -3.97 -2.85
N TYR A 86 -17.47 -2.97 -1.99
CA TYR A 86 -17.34 -3.10 -0.53
C TYR A 86 -16.17 -3.96 -0.06
N SER A 87 -15.19 -4.22 -0.93
CA SER A 87 -14.05 -5.07 -0.60
C SER A 87 -12.77 -4.60 -1.29
N VAL A 88 -11.73 -5.40 -1.08
CA VAL A 88 -10.41 -5.27 -1.72
C VAL A 88 -10.55 -5.48 -3.24
N PRO A 89 -9.91 -4.65 -4.08
CA PRO A 89 -9.89 -4.87 -5.52
C PRO A 89 -9.34 -6.26 -5.87
N GLY A 90 -10.02 -6.97 -6.77
CA GLY A 90 -9.64 -8.34 -7.15
C GLY A 90 -8.19 -8.46 -7.64
N GLY A 91 -7.69 -7.49 -8.41
CA GLY A 91 -6.30 -7.46 -8.87
C GLY A 91 -5.28 -7.31 -7.72
N LEU A 92 -5.58 -6.45 -6.73
CA LEU A 92 -4.74 -6.31 -5.54
C LEU A 92 -4.75 -7.61 -4.72
N LYS A 93 -5.93 -8.18 -4.52
CA LYS A 93 -6.07 -9.46 -3.82
C LYS A 93 -5.29 -10.58 -4.54
N ASN A 94 -5.37 -10.65 -5.86
CA ASN A 94 -4.63 -11.61 -6.67
C ASN A 94 -3.11 -11.45 -6.52
N ALA A 95 -2.59 -10.21 -6.49
CA ALA A 95 -1.17 -9.98 -6.22
C ALA A 95 -0.78 -10.45 -4.80
N ILE A 96 -1.62 -10.18 -3.80
CA ILE A 96 -1.44 -10.68 -2.44
C ILE A 96 -1.45 -12.23 -2.40
N ASP A 97 -2.31 -12.87 -3.20
CA ASP A 97 -2.38 -14.34 -3.29
C ASP A 97 -1.08 -14.93 -3.82
N TRP A 98 -0.54 -14.39 -4.91
CA TRP A 98 0.78 -14.80 -5.40
C TRP A 98 1.89 -14.58 -4.36
N ILE A 99 1.93 -13.41 -3.74
CA ILE A 99 2.94 -13.09 -2.71
C ILE A 99 2.84 -14.09 -1.55
N SER A 100 1.62 -14.44 -1.12
CA SER A 100 1.37 -15.36 0.00
C SER A 100 1.98 -16.76 -0.19
N ARG A 101 2.26 -17.15 -1.43
CA ARG A 101 2.78 -18.47 -1.79
C ARG A 101 4.30 -18.55 -1.80
N LEU A 102 4.99 -17.42 -1.78
CA LEU A 102 6.45 -17.39 -1.82
C LEU A 102 7.06 -17.98 -0.54
N PRO A 103 8.19 -18.71 -0.67
CA PRO A 103 9.03 -19.03 0.48
C PRO A 103 9.62 -17.76 1.10
N ASN A 104 9.98 -17.83 2.38
CA ASN A 104 10.40 -16.66 3.15
C ASN A 104 9.42 -15.48 2.96
N GLN A 105 8.19 -15.72 3.45
CA GLN A 105 7.01 -14.93 3.15
C GLN A 105 7.27 -13.42 3.34
N PRO A 106 7.31 -12.62 2.26
CA PRO A 106 7.76 -11.21 2.32
C PRO A 106 7.00 -10.33 3.31
N LEU A 107 5.74 -10.66 3.56
CA LEU A 107 4.84 -9.86 4.40
C LEU A 107 4.81 -10.31 5.87
N ALA A 108 5.39 -11.46 6.21
CA ALA A 108 5.42 -11.96 7.59
C ALA A 108 6.27 -11.04 8.48
N GLY A 109 5.72 -10.59 9.60
CA GLY A 109 6.31 -9.61 10.51
C GLY A 109 6.43 -8.19 9.93
N LYS A 110 6.05 -7.95 8.66
CA LYS A 110 6.26 -6.66 8.00
C LYS A 110 5.32 -5.59 8.57
N PRO A 111 5.82 -4.39 8.96
CA PRO A 111 4.98 -3.25 9.27
C PRO A 111 4.17 -2.81 8.05
N VAL A 112 2.85 -2.65 8.21
CA VAL A 112 1.94 -2.21 7.15
C VAL A 112 1.05 -1.04 7.60
N ALA A 113 0.96 -0.01 6.76
CA ALA A 113 -0.10 1.00 6.84
C ALA A 113 -1.05 0.86 5.64
N ILE A 114 -2.31 1.25 5.84
CA ILE A 114 -3.36 1.18 4.82
C ILE A 114 -3.88 2.59 4.56
N GLN A 115 -4.00 2.93 3.28
CA GLN A 115 -4.56 4.17 2.80
C GLN A 115 -5.58 3.87 1.71
N THR A 116 -6.79 4.39 1.86
CA THR A 116 -7.82 4.25 0.82
C THR A 116 -8.39 5.60 0.47
N SER A 117 -8.69 5.77 -0.82
CA SER A 117 -9.41 6.95 -1.33
C SER A 117 -10.56 6.54 -2.24
N SER A 118 -11.67 7.27 -2.13
CA SER A 118 -12.89 7.02 -2.90
C SER A 118 -13.57 8.34 -3.28
N MET A 119 -14.40 8.30 -4.32
CA MET A 119 -15.27 9.42 -4.67
C MET A 119 -16.45 9.58 -3.72
N GLY A 120 -16.82 8.50 -3.02
CA GLY A 120 -17.86 8.51 -1.99
C GLY A 120 -17.31 8.95 -0.62
N PRO A 121 -18.19 9.38 0.30
CA PRO A 121 -17.80 9.95 1.60
C PRO A 121 -17.15 8.92 2.55
N VAL A 122 -17.42 7.62 2.37
CA VAL A 122 -16.87 6.55 3.23
C VAL A 122 -15.37 6.33 3.00
N GLY A 123 -14.82 6.79 1.87
CA GLY A 123 -13.37 6.81 1.65
C GLY A 123 -12.69 5.43 1.57
N GLY A 124 -13.44 4.34 1.43
CA GLY A 124 -12.91 2.97 1.29
C GLY A 124 -12.74 2.19 2.60
N ALA A 125 -13.42 2.60 3.67
CA ALA A 125 -13.31 1.96 4.99
C ALA A 125 -13.58 0.44 4.98
N ARG A 126 -14.51 -0.08 4.17
CA ARG A 126 -14.87 -1.51 4.16
C ARG A 126 -13.73 -2.35 3.60
N CYS A 127 -13.10 -1.86 2.52
CA CYS A 127 -11.88 -2.44 1.97
C CYS A 127 -10.78 -2.56 3.04
N GLN A 128 -10.58 -1.54 3.89
CA GLN A 128 -9.53 -1.59 4.91
C GLN A 128 -9.76 -2.72 5.91
N TYR A 129 -10.98 -2.93 6.38
CA TYR A 129 -11.26 -3.99 7.35
C TYR A 129 -11.12 -5.40 6.75
N HIS A 130 -11.58 -5.61 5.52
CA HIS A 130 -11.30 -6.88 4.82
C HIS A 130 -9.81 -7.09 4.58
N LEU A 131 -9.08 -6.03 4.20
CA LEU A 131 -7.63 -6.09 4.01
C LEU A 131 -6.91 -6.42 5.32
N ARG A 132 -7.29 -5.82 6.45
CA ARG A 132 -6.77 -6.16 7.78
C ARG A 132 -6.96 -7.64 8.09
N GLN A 133 -8.14 -8.20 7.84
CA GLN A 133 -8.39 -9.64 8.06
C GLN A 133 -7.47 -10.52 7.20
N ILE A 134 -7.24 -10.15 5.94
CA ILE A 134 -6.33 -10.87 5.04
C ILE A 134 -4.89 -10.80 5.56
N LEU A 135 -4.46 -9.62 5.98
CA LEU A 135 -3.10 -9.36 6.46
C LEU A 135 -2.80 -10.04 7.82
N VAL A 136 -3.82 -10.36 8.62
CA VAL A 136 -3.67 -11.20 9.83
C VAL A 136 -3.16 -12.59 9.46
N PHE A 137 -3.72 -13.22 8.43
CA PHE A 137 -3.25 -14.54 7.98
C PHE A 137 -1.80 -14.52 7.49
N LEU A 138 -1.37 -13.40 6.91
CA LEU A 138 -0.01 -13.19 6.42
C LEU A 138 0.97 -12.72 7.51
N ASP A 139 0.54 -12.69 8.78
CA ASP A 139 1.32 -12.27 9.94
C ASP A 139 1.90 -10.84 9.81
N CYS A 140 1.19 -9.93 9.15
CA CYS A 140 1.62 -8.55 9.05
C CYS A 140 1.42 -7.79 10.37
N GLN A 141 2.34 -6.88 10.66
CA GLN A 141 2.23 -5.92 11.75
C GLN A 141 1.47 -4.68 11.24
N VAL A 142 0.14 -4.73 11.22
CA VAL A 142 -0.67 -3.62 10.66
C VAL A 142 -0.86 -2.49 11.69
N MET A 143 -0.48 -1.27 11.34
CA MET A 143 -0.66 -0.09 12.19
C MET A 143 -2.16 0.18 12.44
N ASN A 144 -2.51 0.44 13.71
CA ASN A 144 -3.89 0.69 14.10
C ASN A 144 -4.36 2.13 13.79
N LYS A 145 -3.58 3.15 14.20
CA LYS A 145 -3.95 4.56 14.07
C LYS A 145 -2.73 5.43 13.74
N PRO A 146 -2.93 6.62 13.13
CA PRO A 146 -4.20 7.10 12.57
C PRO A 146 -4.57 6.36 11.27
N GLU A 147 -5.86 6.19 11.02
CA GLU A 147 -6.37 5.58 9.78
C GLU A 147 -6.68 6.67 8.74
N PHE A 148 -6.36 6.42 7.48
CA PHE A 148 -6.62 7.37 6.39
C PHE A 148 -7.70 6.83 5.45
N MET A 149 -8.85 7.52 5.42
CA MET A 149 -9.93 7.29 4.45
C MET A 149 -10.21 8.59 3.69
N GLY A 150 -9.64 8.71 2.49
CA GLY A 150 -9.81 9.85 1.59
C GLY A 150 -11.19 9.85 0.92
N GLY A 151 -12.22 10.31 1.65
CA GLY A 151 -13.55 10.52 1.10
C GLY A 151 -13.62 11.73 0.17
N VAL A 152 -14.45 11.62 -0.88
CA VAL A 152 -14.70 12.68 -1.88
C VAL A 152 -13.40 13.21 -2.50
N ILE A 153 -12.47 12.28 -2.80
CA ILE A 153 -11.09 12.59 -3.18
C ILE A 153 -10.97 13.44 -4.46
N GLN A 154 -11.95 13.36 -5.36
CA GLN A 154 -12.00 14.14 -6.59
C GLN A 154 -12.01 15.66 -6.35
N ASN A 155 -12.49 16.11 -5.18
CA ASN A 155 -12.51 17.53 -4.82
C ASN A 155 -11.20 18.01 -4.16
N LYS A 156 -10.22 17.10 -4.01
CA LYS A 156 -8.99 17.30 -3.22
C LYS A 156 -7.72 17.12 -4.04
N VAL A 157 -7.87 16.97 -5.36
CA VAL A 157 -6.79 16.78 -6.31
C VAL A 157 -6.91 17.74 -7.48
N ASP A 158 -5.78 18.06 -8.09
CA ASP A 158 -5.70 18.56 -9.47
C ASP A 158 -5.47 17.34 -10.37
N GLU A 159 -6.49 16.91 -11.09
CA GLU A 159 -6.42 15.73 -11.96
C GLU A 159 -5.48 15.92 -13.16
N GLN A 160 -5.34 17.15 -13.65
CA GLN A 160 -4.49 17.45 -14.80
C GLN A 160 -3.02 17.35 -14.40
N LYS A 161 -2.68 17.86 -13.21
CA LYS A 161 -1.31 17.79 -12.66
C LYS A 161 -1.02 16.47 -11.96
N GLY A 162 -2.05 15.72 -11.57
CA GLY A 162 -1.90 14.49 -10.81
C GLY A 162 -1.38 14.73 -9.38
N THR A 163 -1.81 15.83 -8.74
CA THR A 163 -1.33 16.27 -7.42
C THR A 163 -2.46 16.46 -6.43
N LEU A 164 -2.20 16.27 -5.13
CA LEU A 164 -3.12 16.68 -4.06
C LEU A 164 -3.13 18.21 -3.93
N THR A 165 -4.30 18.79 -3.67
CA THR A 165 -4.49 20.23 -3.50
C THR A 165 -5.08 20.60 -2.14
N ASP A 166 -5.76 19.67 -1.48
CA ASP A 166 -6.38 19.92 -0.17
C ASP A 166 -5.36 19.84 0.96
N THR A 167 -5.09 20.98 1.60
CA THR A 167 -4.11 21.10 2.70
C THR A 167 -4.43 20.17 3.86
N SER A 168 -5.70 19.98 4.22
CA SER A 168 -6.08 19.12 5.35
C SER A 168 -5.73 17.65 5.09
N THR A 169 -5.91 17.18 3.85
CA THR A 169 -5.55 15.84 3.41
C THR A 169 -4.03 15.66 3.39
N ILE A 170 -3.30 16.65 2.90
CA ILE A 170 -1.83 16.67 2.87
C ILE A 170 -1.25 16.58 4.30
N GLU A 171 -1.74 17.41 5.22
CA GLU A 171 -1.31 17.41 6.62
C GLU A 171 -1.63 16.09 7.32
N PHE A 172 -2.81 15.51 7.06
CA PHE A 172 -3.19 14.23 7.66
C PHE A 172 -2.32 13.08 7.16
N LEU A 173 -2.01 13.03 5.86
CA LEU A 173 -1.08 12.05 5.30
C LEU A 173 0.30 12.18 5.94
N GLY A 174 0.84 13.40 6.09
CA GLY A 174 2.11 13.63 6.79
C GLY A 174 2.10 13.15 8.25
N LYS A 175 0.99 13.38 8.97
CA LYS A 175 0.80 12.85 10.34
C LYS A 175 0.77 11.32 10.37
N GLN A 176 0.10 10.68 9.42
CA GLN A 176 0.07 9.22 9.34
C GLN A 176 1.46 8.65 8.99
N LEU A 177 2.20 9.27 8.06
CA LEU A 177 3.56 8.86 7.71
C LEU A 177 4.51 8.97 8.91
N SER A 178 4.40 10.05 9.69
CA SER A 178 5.18 10.22 10.93
C SER A 178 4.85 9.12 11.94
N ALA A 179 3.57 8.88 12.20
CA ALA A 179 3.14 7.80 13.09
C ALA A 179 3.57 6.41 12.59
N PHE A 180 3.57 6.19 11.27
CA PHE A 180 4.00 4.93 10.68
C PHE A 180 5.50 4.73 10.79
N ALA A 181 6.31 5.78 10.62
CA ALA A 181 7.75 5.71 10.85
C ALA A 181 8.08 5.30 12.30
N ASP A 182 7.40 5.90 13.28
CA ASP A 182 7.56 5.53 14.69
C ASP A 182 7.08 4.10 14.97
N TYR A 183 5.99 3.69 14.33
CA TYR A 183 5.50 2.32 14.42
C TYR A 183 6.51 1.31 13.86
N VAL A 184 7.09 1.57 12.68
CA VAL A 184 8.13 0.76 12.06
C VAL A 184 9.34 0.62 13.00
N ARG A 185 9.84 1.72 13.57
CA ARG A 185 10.98 1.67 14.53
C ARG A 185 10.70 0.86 15.78
N ARG A 186 9.43 0.76 16.19
CA ARG A 186 9.04 0.04 17.40
C ARG A 186 8.92 -1.47 17.19
N VAL A 187 8.51 -1.91 16.01
CA VAL A 187 8.16 -3.32 15.75
C VAL A 187 9.07 -4.01 14.73
N GLY A 188 9.88 -3.25 13.99
CA GLY A 188 10.88 -3.74 13.05
C GLY A 188 12.26 -3.95 13.65
#